data_AF-A0A6C0JKV3-F1
#
_entry.id   AF-A0A6C0JKV3-F1
#
_cell.length_a   1.000
_cell.length_b   1.000
_cell.length_c   1.000
_cell.angle_alpha   90.00
_cell.angle_beta   90.00
_cell.angle_gamma   90.00
#
_symmetry.space_group_name_H-M   'P 1'
#
loop_
_entity.id
_entity.type
_entity.pdbx_description
1 polymer ?
#
loop_
_entity_poly.entity_id
_entity_poly.type
_entity_poly.pdbx_seq_one_letter_code
_entity_poly.pdbx_strand_id
1 'polypeptide(L)'
;MKTHNLNIHMYKLSEILDLFQLSYNISVEDLKRAKKTVLMTHPDKSGLGAEYFLFYKKAFDIIVTFYENQQKQNRNVSTEEQKYEPININNINKSSVRKVKSVIDEMSPTEFNAKFNKLFDDNMSNKPNPNRNEWFTQDDPTYHIEGDVTKQNMGIMFEKVKEKQNSALSKYRGVENLVVNRGSGSRLYDDDEDDYVQCDPFSKLKYDDLRKVHKDQTVLSVSEKDINKVPLYSSTEQYARARGQQILTPLEKEEAENVLSSQDQQYKQRIMQNEYNANLRTLEYEQKNKTVLSSFLQLKN
;
A
#
# COMPACT_ATOMS: atom_id res chain seq x y z
N MET A 1 -31.24 19.07 -2.23
CA MET A 1 -30.27 19.36 -1.15
C MET A 1 -29.16 18.32 -1.24
N LYS A 2 -27.91 18.72 -1.44
CA LYS A 2 -26.78 17.76 -1.47
C LYS A 2 -26.56 17.26 -0.03
N THR A 3 -26.81 15.99 0.20
CA THR A 3 -26.48 15.31 1.47
C THR A 3 -24.96 15.30 1.61
N HIS A 4 -24.43 15.99 2.61
CA HIS A 4 -22.99 15.94 2.91
C HIS A 4 -22.66 14.54 3.44
N ASN A 5 -21.57 13.95 2.96
CA ASN A 5 -21.11 12.66 3.47
C ASN A 5 -20.48 12.86 4.85
N LEU A 6 -21.16 12.43 5.91
CA LEU A 6 -20.66 12.56 7.29
C LEU A 6 -19.91 11.31 7.76
N ASN A 7 -19.50 10.45 6.83
CA ASN A 7 -18.75 9.25 7.15
C ASN A 7 -17.24 9.49 7.05
N ILE A 8 -16.59 9.60 8.21
CA ILE A 8 -15.13 9.81 8.33
C ILE A 8 -14.32 8.74 7.60
N HIS A 9 -14.86 7.52 7.49
CA HIS A 9 -14.19 6.38 6.87
C HIS A 9 -14.04 6.51 5.35
N MET A 10 -14.78 7.42 4.71
CA MET A 10 -14.70 7.64 3.27
C MET A 10 -13.69 8.73 2.87
N TYR A 11 -13.09 9.41 3.85
CA TYR A 11 -12.16 10.51 3.61
C TYR A 11 -10.71 10.04 3.73
N LYS A 12 -9.88 10.49 2.78
CA LYS A 12 -8.43 10.31 2.81
C LYS A 12 -7.81 11.23 3.85
N LEU A 13 -6.62 10.88 4.34
CA LEU A 13 -5.87 11.71 5.28
C LEU A 13 -5.68 13.14 4.75
N SER A 14 -5.36 13.30 3.47
CA SER A 14 -5.21 14.63 2.84
C SER A 14 -6.48 15.47 2.95
N GLU A 15 -7.66 14.87 2.72
CA GLU A 15 -8.94 15.57 2.77
C GLU A 15 -9.31 15.96 4.21
N ILE A 16 -8.93 15.14 5.20
CA ILE A 16 -9.10 15.45 6.62
C ILE A 16 -8.18 16.62 7.02
N LEU A 17 -6.95 16.65 6.53
CA LEU A 17 -6.03 17.77 6.79
C LEU A 17 -6.55 19.06 6.11
N ASP A 18 -7.02 18.96 4.87
CA ASP A 18 -7.59 20.08 4.11
C ASP A 18 -8.83 20.67 4.78
N LEU A 19 -9.65 19.83 5.44
CA LEU A 19 -10.83 20.27 6.22
C LEU A 19 -10.48 21.31 7.30
N PHE A 20 -9.28 21.21 7.87
CA PHE A 20 -8.76 22.12 8.89
C PHE A 20 -7.68 23.07 8.35
N GLN A 21 -7.46 23.08 7.03
CA GLN A 21 -6.42 23.87 6.35
C GLN A 21 -5.02 23.57 6.91
N LEU A 22 -4.73 22.29 7.18
CA LEU A 22 -3.48 21.82 7.74
C LEU A 22 -2.56 21.21 6.68
N SER A 23 -1.26 21.34 6.90
CA SER A 23 -0.25 20.60 6.14
C SER A 23 0.13 19.30 6.86
N TYR A 24 0.86 18.41 6.19
CA TYR A 24 1.41 17.20 6.80
C TYR A 24 2.40 17.47 7.96
N ASN A 25 2.94 18.69 8.04
CA ASN A 25 3.73 19.14 9.18
C ASN A 25 2.83 19.94 10.12
N ILE A 26 2.37 19.30 11.19
CA ILE A 26 1.38 19.87 12.11
C ILE A 26 2.11 20.50 13.30
N SER A 27 1.90 21.80 13.50
CA SER A 27 2.37 22.51 14.69
C SER A 27 1.35 22.48 15.84
N VAL A 28 1.78 22.87 17.05
CA VAL A 28 0.85 23.01 18.19
C VAL A 28 -0.17 24.13 17.95
N GLU A 29 0.23 25.19 17.25
CA GLU A 29 -0.62 26.31 16.85
C GLU A 29 -1.71 25.86 15.88
N ASP A 30 -1.37 24.95 14.97
CA ASP A 30 -2.31 24.31 14.05
C ASP A 30 -3.38 23.51 14.80
N LEU A 31 -2.99 22.72 15.80
CA LEU A 31 -3.94 21.99 16.64
C LEU A 31 -4.88 22.91 17.41
N LYS A 32 -4.38 24.04 17.91
CA LYS A 32 -5.22 25.07 18.58
C LYS A 32 -6.24 25.66 17.60
N ARG A 33 -5.83 25.94 16.36
CA ARG A 33 -6.72 26.43 15.29
C ARG A 33 -7.78 25.39 14.93
N ALA A 34 -7.38 24.15 14.69
CA ALA A 34 -8.29 23.05 14.37
C ALA A 34 -9.33 22.85 15.49
N LYS A 35 -8.89 22.88 16.76
CA LYS A 35 -9.79 22.81 17.93
C LYS A 35 -10.82 23.94 17.95
N LYS A 36 -10.41 25.16 17.59
CA LYS A 36 -11.32 26.31 17.49
C LYS A 36 -12.38 26.10 16.41
N THR A 37 -11.98 25.56 15.26
CA THR A 37 -12.92 25.20 14.17
C THR A 37 -13.94 24.16 14.63
N VAL A 38 -13.52 23.09 15.30
CA VAL A 38 -14.46 22.09 15.87
C VAL A 38 -15.44 22.75 16.83
N LEU A 39 -14.98 23.65 17.70
CA LEU A 39 -15.85 24.34 18.64
C LEU A 39 -16.89 25.23 17.93
N MET A 40 -16.53 25.83 16.80
CA MET A 40 -17.47 26.63 15.99
C MET A 40 -18.54 25.77 15.32
N THR A 41 -18.25 24.49 15.04
CA THR A 41 -19.22 23.54 14.47
C THR A 41 -20.20 22.96 15.50
N HIS A 42 -20.13 23.37 16.76
CA HIS A 42 -21.09 22.95 17.78
C HIS A 42 -22.52 23.36 17.37
N PRO A 43 -23.56 22.50 17.58
CA PRO A 43 -24.94 22.79 17.17
C PRO A 43 -25.47 24.11 17.72
N ASP A 44 -25.10 24.44 18.96
CA ASP A 44 -25.47 25.70 19.64
C ASP A 44 -24.91 26.97 18.97
N LYS A 45 -23.77 26.86 18.27
CA LYS A 45 -23.08 28.02 17.65
C LYS A 45 -23.31 28.12 16.16
N SER A 46 -23.33 26.98 15.48
CA SER A 46 -23.48 26.90 14.02
C SER A 46 -24.94 26.77 13.56
N GLY A 47 -25.84 26.36 14.46
CA GLY A 47 -27.21 25.97 14.09
C GLY A 47 -27.28 24.71 13.23
N LEU A 48 -26.16 23.99 13.02
CA LEU A 48 -26.09 22.75 12.25
C LEU A 48 -26.47 21.55 13.14
N GLY A 49 -26.89 20.45 12.50
CA GLY A 49 -27.20 19.21 13.20
C GLY A 49 -26.00 18.64 13.97
N ALA A 50 -26.27 17.94 15.08
CA ALA A 50 -25.23 17.36 15.94
C ALA A 50 -24.28 16.39 15.20
N GLU A 51 -24.74 15.83 14.07
CA GLU A 51 -23.97 14.93 13.21
C GLU A 51 -22.71 15.60 12.62
N TYR A 52 -22.81 16.89 12.25
CA TYR A 52 -21.66 17.66 11.75
C TYR A 52 -20.61 17.83 12.84
N PHE A 53 -21.02 18.23 14.04
CA PHE A 53 -20.11 18.35 15.17
C PHE A 53 -19.41 17.02 15.49
N LEU A 54 -20.15 15.91 15.50
CA LEU A 54 -19.57 14.58 15.75
C LEU A 54 -18.55 14.18 14.68
N PHE A 55 -18.81 14.52 13.41
CA PHE A 55 -17.87 14.32 12.31
C PHE A 55 -16.58 15.13 12.52
N TYR A 56 -16.69 16.45 12.76
CA TYR A 56 -15.53 17.32 12.98
C TYR A 56 -14.73 16.93 14.23
N LYS A 57 -15.41 16.48 15.29
CA LYS A 57 -14.76 15.95 16.48
C LYS A 57 -13.94 14.70 16.17
N LYS A 58 -14.52 13.72 15.48
CA LYS A 58 -13.82 12.49 15.07
C LYS A 58 -12.62 12.81 14.17
N ALA A 59 -12.79 13.72 13.21
CA ALA A 59 -11.71 14.18 12.34
C ALA A 59 -10.57 14.82 13.13
N PHE A 60 -10.89 15.64 14.14
CA PHE A 60 -9.89 16.23 15.03
C PHE A 60 -9.18 15.21 15.91
N ASP A 61 -9.89 14.22 16.47
CA ASP A 61 -9.30 13.16 17.28
C ASP A 61 -8.27 12.34 16.47
N ILE A 62 -8.53 12.12 15.17
CA ILE A 62 -7.57 11.48 14.24
C ILE A 62 -6.31 12.35 14.10
N ILE A 63 -6.46 13.66 13.90
CA ILE A 63 -5.35 14.61 13.75
C ILE A 63 -4.50 14.66 15.02
N VAL A 64 -5.11 14.64 16.20
CA VAL A 64 -4.40 14.63 17.49
C VAL A 64 -3.63 13.33 17.67
N THR A 65 -4.26 12.18 17.42
CA THR A 65 -3.61 10.87 17.51
C THR A 65 -2.41 10.80 16.56
N PHE A 66 -2.57 11.36 15.36
CA PHE A 66 -1.52 11.46 14.36
C PHE A 66 -0.35 12.35 14.81
N TYR A 67 -0.62 13.55 15.35
CA TYR A 67 0.41 14.41 15.92
C TYR A 67 1.15 13.72 17.07
N GLU A 68 0.43 13.03 17.96
CA GLU A 68 1.05 12.27 19.04
C GLU A 68 1.95 11.15 18.52
N ASN A 69 1.53 10.42 17.49
CA ASN A 69 2.31 9.36 16.86
C ASN A 69 3.60 9.90 16.25
N GLN A 70 3.56 11.06 15.59
CA GLN A 70 4.74 11.72 15.06
C GLN A 70 5.73 12.11 16.17
N GLN A 71 5.21 12.58 17.30
CA GLN A 71 6.04 12.96 18.45
C GLN A 71 6.57 11.76 19.26
N LYS A 72 6.07 10.53 19.05
CA LYS A 72 6.55 9.33 19.78
C LYS A 72 8.03 9.08 19.57
N GLN A 73 8.56 9.38 18.38
CA GLN A 73 9.99 9.22 18.07
C GLN A 73 10.88 10.14 18.91
N ASN A 74 10.34 11.28 19.36
CA ASN A 74 11.04 12.26 20.18
C ASN A 74 10.86 12.02 21.69
N ARG A 75 10.05 11.03 22.09
CA ARG A 75 9.85 10.70 23.51
C ARG A 75 11.01 9.84 24.01
N ASN A 76 11.53 10.18 25.18
CA ASN A 76 12.49 9.34 25.87
C ASN A 76 11.84 7.99 26.20
N VAL A 77 12.49 6.90 25.78
CA VAL A 77 12.04 5.54 26.11
C VAL A 77 12.26 5.33 27.61
N SER A 78 11.19 5.02 28.34
CA SER A 78 11.30 4.67 29.77
C SER A 78 12.07 3.36 29.92
N THR A 79 13.00 3.29 30.87
CA THR A 79 13.78 2.09 31.20
C THR A 79 12.94 1.03 31.95
N GLU A 80 11.71 1.37 32.35
CA GLU A 80 10.82 0.46 33.04
C GLU A 80 10.14 -0.51 32.06
N GLU A 81 10.15 -1.81 32.38
CA GLU A 81 9.41 -2.84 31.62
C GLU A 81 7.93 -2.49 31.56
N GLN A 82 7.46 -2.08 30.38
CA GLN A 82 6.04 -1.91 30.13
C GLN A 82 5.37 -3.27 30.18
N LYS A 83 4.68 -3.58 31.30
CA LYS A 83 3.79 -4.74 31.37
C LYS A 83 2.70 -4.56 30.33
N TYR A 84 2.66 -5.48 29.38
CA TYR A 84 1.63 -5.51 28.35
C TYR A 84 0.28 -5.75 29.05
N GLU A 85 -0.51 -4.70 29.22
CA GLU A 85 -1.90 -4.89 29.62
C GLU A 85 -2.67 -5.34 28.38
N PRO A 86 -3.33 -6.52 28.41
CA PRO A 86 -4.20 -6.91 27.32
C PRO A 86 -5.24 -5.81 27.12
N ILE A 87 -5.45 -5.41 25.86
CA ILE A 87 -6.42 -4.39 25.43
C ILE A 87 -7.66 -4.47 26.32
N ASN A 88 -7.96 -3.37 27.03
CA ASN A 88 -9.08 -3.31 27.96
C ASN A 88 -10.38 -3.72 27.26
N ILE A 89 -10.82 -4.96 27.49
CA ILE A 89 -12.09 -5.55 27.03
C ILE A 89 -13.31 -4.85 27.70
N ASN A 90 -13.10 -3.72 28.38
CA ASN A 90 -14.11 -3.03 29.18
C ASN A 90 -15.30 -2.50 28.36
N ASN A 91 -15.16 -2.37 27.04
CA ASN A 91 -16.28 -2.03 26.15
C ASN A 91 -17.05 -3.25 25.61
N ILE A 92 -16.59 -4.48 25.88
CA ILE A 92 -17.34 -5.69 25.53
C ILE A 92 -18.02 -6.20 26.79
N ASN A 93 -19.34 -6.18 26.78
CA ASN A 93 -20.15 -6.63 27.91
C ASN A 93 -19.75 -8.06 28.29
N LYS A 94 -19.11 -8.25 29.46
CA LYS A 94 -18.57 -9.56 29.92
C LYS A 94 -19.62 -10.67 29.88
N SER A 95 -20.90 -10.30 30.01
CA SER A 95 -22.04 -11.21 29.89
C SER A 95 -22.22 -11.76 28.47
N SER A 96 -22.05 -10.92 27.43
CA SER A 96 -22.14 -11.31 26.02
C SER A 96 -21.00 -12.26 25.62
N VAL A 97 -19.77 -12.01 26.09
CA VAL A 97 -18.62 -12.88 25.81
C VAL A 97 -18.83 -14.29 26.40
N ARG A 98 -19.35 -14.37 27.63
CA ARG A 98 -19.66 -15.66 28.26
C ARG A 98 -20.75 -16.42 27.50
N LYS A 99 -21.78 -15.72 27.01
CA LYS A 99 -22.84 -16.30 26.18
C LYS A 99 -22.30 -16.82 24.85
N VAL A 100 -21.48 -16.03 24.14
CA VAL A 100 -20.82 -16.48 22.90
C VAL A 100 -19.97 -17.72 23.18
N LYS A 101 -19.17 -17.71 24.26
CA LYS A 101 -18.38 -18.87 24.65
C LYS A 101 -19.24 -20.11 24.89
N SER A 102 -20.36 -19.99 25.60
CA SER A 102 -21.27 -21.13 25.80
C SER A 102 -21.85 -21.68 24.50
N VAL A 103 -22.16 -20.83 23.53
CA VAL A 103 -22.67 -21.25 22.22
C VAL A 103 -21.58 -21.97 21.42
N ILE A 104 -20.33 -21.51 21.51
CA ILE A 104 -19.17 -22.15 20.88
C ILE A 104 -18.87 -23.51 21.53
N ASP A 105 -18.95 -23.61 22.86
CA ASP A 105 -18.72 -24.87 23.58
C ASP A 105 -19.85 -25.89 23.32
N GLU A 106 -21.07 -25.44 23.00
CA GLU A 106 -22.23 -26.28 22.66
C GLU A 106 -22.19 -26.86 21.22
N MET A 107 -21.38 -26.30 20.31
CA MET A 107 -21.29 -26.73 18.91
C MET A 107 -20.12 -27.68 18.66
N SER A 108 -20.26 -28.56 17.66
CA SER A 108 -19.16 -29.45 17.27
C SER A 108 -18.00 -28.65 16.64
N PRO A 109 -16.74 -29.11 16.76
CA PRO A 109 -15.59 -28.44 16.15
C PRO A 109 -15.73 -28.24 14.63
N THR A 110 -16.35 -29.21 13.94
CA THR A 110 -16.60 -29.15 12.50
C THR A 110 -17.63 -28.10 12.11
N GLU A 111 -18.72 -27.99 12.88
CA GLU A 111 -19.75 -26.96 12.65
C GLU A 111 -19.25 -25.57 13.01
N PHE A 112 -18.46 -25.45 14.09
CA PHE A 112 -17.80 -24.21 14.45
C PHE A 112 -16.88 -23.74 13.32
N ASN A 113 -15.99 -24.60 12.83
CA ASN A 113 -15.06 -24.23 11.75
C ASN A 113 -15.80 -23.80 10.49
N ALA A 114 -16.86 -24.52 10.08
CA ALA A 114 -17.64 -24.16 8.90
C ALA A 114 -18.35 -22.81 9.06
N LYS A 115 -18.98 -22.57 10.22
CA LYS A 115 -19.66 -21.29 10.51
C LYS A 115 -18.66 -20.14 10.68
N PHE A 116 -17.54 -20.38 11.35
CA PHE A 116 -16.47 -19.41 11.56
C PHE A 116 -15.87 -18.99 10.22
N ASN A 117 -15.47 -19.94 9.38
CA ASN A 117 -14.90 -19.64 8.06
C ASN A 117 -15.88 -18.84 7.21
N LYS A 118 -17.16 -19.23 7.17
CA LYS A 118 -18.19 -18.46 6.46
C LYS A 118 -18.32 -17.03 6.99
N LEU A 119 -18.44 -16.87 8.30
CA LEU A 119 -18.53 -15.54 8.93
C LEU A 119 -17.27 -14.72 8.71
N PHE A 120 -16.10 -15.34 8.71
CA PHE A 120 -14.81 -14.72 8.44
C PHE A 120 -14.74 -14.23 6.98
N ASP A 121 -15.04 -15.09 6.02
CA ASP A 121 -14.99 -14.80 4.58
C ASP A 121 -16.01 -13.72 4.18
N ASP A 122 -17.19 -13.71 4.82
CA ASP A 122 -18.23 -12.70 4.61
C ASP A 122 -17.83 -11.33 5.19
N ASN A 123 -17.13 -11.32 6.33
CA ASN A 123 -16.78 -10.09 7.04
C ASN A 123 -15.35 -9.59 6.74
N MET A 124 -14.51 -10.30 6.01
CA MET A 124 -13.15 -9.81 5.69
C MET A 124 -13.20 -8.55 4.81
N SER A 125 -12.51 -7.46 5.19
CA SER A 125 -12.48 -6.20 4.39
C SER A 125 -11.62 -6.35 3.14
N ASN A 126 -10.48 -7.05 3.24
CA ASN A 126 -9.62 -7.30 2.10
C ASN A 126 -9.84 -8.72 1.58
N LYS A 127 -10.38 -8.86 0.37
CA LYS A 127 -10.44 -10.14 -0.33
C LYS A 127 -9.33 -10.14 -1.37
N PRO A 128 -8.35 -11.07 -1.29
CA PRO A 128 -7.33 -11.20 -2.32
C PRO A 128 -7.99 -11.31 -3.69
N ASN A 129 -7.52 -10.54 -4.67
CA ASN A 129 -8.08 -10.58 -6.01
C ASN A 129 -7.84 -11.97 -6.64
N PRO A 130 -8.90 -12.77 -6.87
CA PRO A 130 -8.74 -14.13 -7.42
C PRO A 130 -8.13 -14.09 -8.83
N ASN A 131 -8.38 -13.02 -9.58
CA ASN A 131 -7.93 -12.90 -10.97
C ASN A 131 -6.44 -12.59 -11.11
N ARG A 132 -5.77 -12.18 -10.02
CA ARG A 132 -4.34 -11.81 -10.06
C ARG A 132 -3.46 -12.97 -10.52
N ASN A 133 -3.83 -14.20 -10.14
CA ASN A 133 -3.04 -15.40 -10.40
C ASN A 133 -3.67 -16.32 -11.46
N GLU A 134 -4.74 -15.88 -12.15
CA GLU A 134 -5.39 -16.65 -13.22
C GLU A 134 -4.41 -17.03 -14.33
N TRP A 135 -3.44 -16.15 -14.62
CA TRP A 135 -2.40 -16.39 -15.62
C TRP A 135 -1.56 -17.65 -15.35
N PHE A 136 -1.48 -18.10 -14.09
CA PHE A 136 -0.72 -19.28 -13.70
C PHE A 136 -1.57 -20.57 -13.72
N THR A 137 -2.90 -20.43 -13.82
CA THR A 137 -3.83 -21.58 -13.83
C THR A 137 -4.20 -22.06 -15.22
N GLN A 138 -3.91 -21.26 -16.25
CA GLN A 138 -4.20 -21.60 -17.64
C GLN A 138 -3.01 -22.36 -18.24
N ASP A 139 -3.28 -23.51 -18.87
CA ASP A 139 -2.28 -24.30 -19.62
C ASP A 139 -2.05 -23.73 -21.04
N ASP A 140 -2.72 -22.63 -21.40
CA ASP A 140 -2.58 -22.03 -22.71
C ASP A 140 -1.22 -21.34 -22.87
N PRO A 141 -0.48 -21.60 -23.96
CA PRO A 141 0.81 -20.96 -24.17
C PRO A 141 0.66 -19.45 -24.37
N THR A 142 1.30 -18.66 -23.51
CA THR A 142 1.32 -17.18 -23.61
C THR A 142 1.80 -16.68 -24.98
N TYR A 143 2.71 -17.43 -25.62
CA TYR A 143 3.25 -17.12 -26.94
C TYR A 143 2.80 -18.15 -27.97
N HIS A 144 1.97 -17.71 -28.91
CA HIS A 144 1.63 -18.50 -30.09
C HIS A 144 2.62 -18.17 -31.20
N ILE A 145 3.45 -19.14 -31.59
CA ILE A 145 4.36 -19.01 -32.73
C ILE A 145 3.56 -19.44 -33.97
N GLU A 146 3.28 -18.48 -34.85
CA GLU A 146 2.63 -18.76 -36.13
C GLU A 146 3.63 -19.39 -37.11
N GLY A 147 3.51 -20.70 -37.34
CA GLY A 147 4.23 -21.44 -38.39
C GLY A 147 5.20 -22.51 -37.86
N ASP A 148 5.67 -23.37 -38.77
CA ASP A 148 6.63 -24.44 -38.45
C ASP A 148 8.01 -23.86 -38.15
N VAL A 149 8.52 -24.12 -36.93
CA VAL A 149 9.86 -23.68 -36.53
C VAL A 149 10.90 -24.66 -37.08
N THR A 150 11.73 -24.17 -37.99
CA THR A 150 12.88 -24.86 -38.57
C THR A 150 14.18 -24.21 -38.11
N LYS A 151 15.31 -24.92 -38.20
CA LYS A 151 16.62 -24.37 -37.82
C LYS A 151 16.99 -23.08 -38.59
N GLN A 152 16.46 -22.90 -39.79
CA GLN A 152 16.74 -21.73 -40.64
C GLN A 152 15.87 -20.51 -40.30
N ASN A 153 14.62 -20.73 -39.87
CA ASN A 153 13.69 -19.62 -39.56
C ASN A 153 13.62 -19.27 -38.07
N MET A 154 14.28 -20.04 -37.21
CA MET A 154 14.28 -19.87 -35.75
C MET A 154 14.66 -18.44 -35.34
N GLY A 155 15.67 -17.84 -35.97
CA GLY A 155 16.10 -16.47 -35.66
C GLY A 155 15.01 -15.43 -35.94
N ILE A 156 14.30 -15.57 -37.05
CA ILE A 156 13.20 -14.67 -37.44
C ILE A 156 12.01 -14.85 -36.49
N MET A 157 11.72 -16.10 -36.10
CA MET A 157 10.63 -16.37 -35.15
C MET A 157 10.95 -15.84 -33.75
N PHE A 158 12.20 -15.94 -33.29
CA PHE A 158 12.61 -15.31 -32.04
C PHE A 158 12.49 -13.78 -32.10
N GLU A 159 12.86 -13.16 -33.21
CA GLU A 159 12.73 -11.70 -33.36
C GLU A 159 11.26 -11.26 -33.29
N LYS A 160 10.34 -12.00 -33.92
CA LYS A 160 8.89 -11.75 -33.77
C LYS A 160 8.41 -11.88 -32.33
N VAL A 161 8.90 -12.86 -31.57
CA VAL A 161 8.56 -13.02 -30.14
C VAL A 161 9.08 -11.84 -29.33
N LYS A 162 10.34 -11.42 -29.56
CA LYS A 162 10.92 -10.24 -28.90
C LYS A 162 10.16 -8.96 -29.24
N GLU A 163 9.74 -8.77 -30.49
CA GLU A 163 8.94 -7.61 -30.90
C GLU A 163 7.58 -7.57 -30.20
N LYS A 164 6.90 -8.72 -30.12
CA LYS A 164 5.62 -8.85 -29.41
C LYS A 164 5.79 -8.57 -27.92
N GLN A 165 6.87 -9.03 -27.31
CA GLN A 165 7.20 -8.74 -25.91
C GLN A 165 7.60 -7.26 -25.71
N ASN A 166 8.35 -6.66 -26.62
CA ASN A 166 8.73 -5.24 -26.58
C ASN A 166 7.55 -4.29 -26.78
N SER A 167 6.51 -4.75 -27.47
CA SER A 167 5.25 -4.03 -27.60
C SER A 167 4.47 -4.00 -26.28
N ALA A 168 4.77 -4.91 -25.35
CA ALA A 168 4.24 -4.81 -23.99
C ALA A 168 4.94 -3.66 -23.26
N LEU A 169 4.15 -2.66 -22.87
CA LEU A 169 4.61 -1.44 -22.24
C LEU A 169 5.36 -1.75 -20.94
N SER A 170 6.69 -1.76 -20.99
CA SER A 170 7.53 -2.01 -19.82
C SER A 170 7.67 -0.73 -19.00
N LYS A 171 7.31 -0.77 -17.71
CA LYS A 171 7.42 0.38 -16.80
C LYS A 171 8.90 0.76 -16.64
N TYR A 172 9.31 1.88 -17.21
CA TYR A 172 10.64 2.46 -16.96
C TYR A 172 10.66 3.09 -15.58
N ARG A 173 11.52 2.58 -14.68
CA ARG A 173 11.64 3.05 -13.30
C ARG A 173 12.88 3.93 -13.05
N GLY A 174 13.65 4.21 -14.09
CA GLY A 174 14.88 5.01 -13.98
C GLY A 174 15.95 4.32 -13.13
N VAL A 175 16.86 5.13 -12.58
CA VAL A 175 17.87 4.66 -11.63
C VAL A 175 17.21 4.53 -10.26
N GLU A 176 17.02 3.29 -9.83
CA GLU A 176 16.57 3.01 -8.46
C GLU A 176 17.78 2.87 -7.53
N ASN A 177 17.65 3.41 -6.32
CA ASN A 177 18.61 3.10 -5.26
C ASN A 177 18.58 1.59 -5.00
N LEU A 178 19.77 0.97 -5.00
CA LEU A 178 19.90 -0.43 -4.65
C LEU A 178 19.58 -0.58 -3.16
N VAL A 179 18.35 -0.98 -2.86
CA VAL A 179 17.94 -1.28 -1.49
C VAL A 179 18.48 -2.67 -1.15
N VAL A 180 19.71 -2.71 -0.66
CA VAL A 180 20.23 -3.88 0.06
C VAL A 180 19.23 -4.11 1.19
N ASN A 181 18.66 -5.32 1.26
CA ASN A 181 17.71 -5.70 2.31
C ASN A 181 16.25 -5.19 2.17
N ARG A 182 15.65 -5.20 0.96
CA ARG A 182 14.16 -5.09 0.82
C ARG A 182 13.36 -6.08 1.70
N GLY A 183 13.99 -7.15 2.19
CA GLY A 183 13.38 -8.15 3.08
C GLY A 183 13.72 -8.03 4.58
N SER A 184 14.65 -7.17 5.01
CA SER A 184 15.04 -7.05 6.43
C SER A 184 14.39 -5.86 7.15
N GLY A 185 13.50 -5.13 6.47
CA GLY A 185 12.78 -3.99 7.03
C GLY A 185 11.41 -3.82 6.38
N SER A 186 10.37 -4.21 7.14
CA SER A 186 9.02 -3.66 7.15
C SER A 186 8.38 -3.22 5.83
N ARG A 187 8.01 -4.18 4.97
CA ARG A 187 6.69 -4.07 4.28
C ARG A 187 5.59 -4.30 5.32
N LEU A 188 5.49 -3.35 6.26
CA LEU A 188 4.49 -3.40 7.33
C LEU A 188 3.08 -3.17 6.74
N TYR A 189 3.02 -2.40 5.67
CA TYR A 189 1.80 -2.06 4.97
C TYR A 189 1.69 -2.88 3.69
N ASP A 190 0.54 -3.51 3.54
CA ASP A 190 0.14 -4.25 2.34
C ASP A 190 -0.29 -3.20 1.31
N ASP A 191 0.71 -2.58 0.69
CA ASP A 191 0.51 -1.74 -0.47
C ASP A 191 0.35 -2.68 -1.66
N ASP A 192 -0.80 -2.61 -2.34
CA ASP A 192 -1.09 -3.31 -3.60
C ASP A 192 -0.24 -2.73 -4.75
N GLU A 193 1.07 -2.59 -4.54
CA GLU A 193 2.01 -2.29 -5.59
C GLU A 193 2.12 -3.55 -6.46
N ASP A 194 1.81 -3.39 -7.75
CA ASP A 194 1.94 -4.42 -8.79
C ASP A 194 3.41 -4.75 -9.12
N ASP A 195 4.31 -4.47 -8.17
CA ASP A 195 5.74 -4.64 -8.28
C ASP A 195 6.12 -6.09 -8.00
N TYR A 196 6.98 -6.64 -8.85
CA TYR A 196 7.49 -7.99 -8.66
C TYR A 196 8.25 -8.12 -7.35
N VAL A 197 8.05 -9.26 -6.69
CA VAL A 197 8.91 -9.68 -5.58
C VAL A 197 10.22 -10.18 -6.16
N GLN A 198 11.25 -9.34 -6.12
CA GLN A 198 12.58 -9.65 -6.64
C GLN A 198 13.63 -9.56 -5.53
N CYS A 199 14.64 -10.40 -5.63
CA CYS A 199 15.77 -10.33 -4.72
C CYS A 199 16.86 -9.39 -5.23
N ASP A 200 17.69 -8.90 -4.30
CA ASP A 200 18.87 -8.11 -4.63
C ASP A 200 19.85 -8.95 -5.49
N PRO A 201 20.39 -8.40 -6.59
CA PRO A 201 21.45 -9.04 -7.37
C PRO A 201 22.67 -9.49 -6.55
N PHE A 202 22.88 -8.97 -5.33
CA PHE A 202 23.96 -9.40 -4.42
C PHE A 202 23.49 -10.26 -3.23
N SER A 203 22.20 -10.55 -3.09
CA SER A 203 21.68 -11.41 -2.01
C SER A 203 22.13 -12.86 -2.13
N LYS A 204 22.28 -13.58 -1.01
CA LYS A 204 22.60 -15.02 -1.01
C LYS A 204 21.43 -15.87 -1.53
N LEU A 205 20.19 -15.45 -1.28
CA LEU A 205 18.99 -16.15 -1.76
C LEU A 205 18.57 -15.53 -3.09
N LYS A 206 18.62 -16.28 -4.19
CA LYS A 206 18.21 -15.80 -5.51
C LYS A 206 16.78 -16.29 -5.79
N TYR A 207 15.82 -15.37 -5.73
CA TYR A 207 14.44 -15.62 -6.13
C TYR A 207 13.91 -14.43 -6.90
N ASP A 208 13.08 -14.72 -7.89
CA ASP A 208 12.32 -13.75 -8.68
C ASP A 208 10.86 -14.21 -8.70
N ASP A 209 9.96 -13.24 -8.84
CA ASP A 209 8.54 -13.47 -9.01
C ASP A 209 8.27 -14.33 -10.26
N LEU A 210 7.43 -15.35 -10.11
CA LEU A 210 7.05 -16.25 -11.21
C LEU A 210 6.41 -15.47 -12.36
N ARG A 211 5.61 -14.44 -12.07
CA ARG A 211 4.96 -13.61 -13.10
C ARG A 211 6.00 -12.87 -13.96
N LYS A 212 7.06 -12.38 -13.32
CA LYS A 212 8.19 -11.72 -14.00
C LYS A 212 8.87 -12.69 -14.96
N VAL A 213 9.22 -13.88 -14.48
CA VAL A 213 10.03 -14.84 -15.26
C VAL A 213 9.22 -15.53 -16.37
N HIS A 214 7.99 -15.94 -16.08
CA HIS A 214 7.22 -16.83 -16.96
C HIS A 214 6.14 -16.13 -17.81
N LYS A 215 5.86 -14.85 -17.55
CA LYS A 215 4.85 -14.09 -18.30
C LYS A 215 5.43 -12.83 -18.94
N ASP A 216 6.07 -11.98 -18.15
CA ASP A 216 6.35 -10.61 -18.58
C ASP A 216 7.79 -10.42 -19.12
N GLN A 217 8.77 -11.17 -18.61
CA GLN A 217 10.20 -11.07 -18.93
C GLN A 217 10.84 -12.41 -19.31
N THR A 218 10.14 -13.23 -20.12
CA THR A 218 10.63 -14.56 -20.51
C THR A 218 11.73 -14.52 -21.57
N VAL A 219 11.67 -13.57 -22.51
CA VAL A 219 12.72 -13.36 -23.52
C VAL A 219 13.40 -12.02 -23.30
N LEU A 220 14.68 -11.91 -23.68
CA LEU A 220 15.40 -10.64 -23.67
C LEU A 220 14.70 -9.63 -24.60
N SER A 221 14.30 -8.50 -24.05
CA SER A 221 13.55 -7.41 -24.71
C SER A 221 14.39 -6.55 -25.65
N VAL A 222 15.54 -7.03 -26.12
CA VAL A 222 16.40 -6.26 -27.04
C VAL A 222 16.33 -6.90 -28.41
N SER A 223 15.79 -6.13 -29.35
CA SER A 223 15.64 -6.46 -30.77
C SER A 223 16.73 -5.76 -31.59
N GLU A 224 17.05 -6.27 -32.78
CA GLU A 224 17.95 -5.56 -33.70
C GLU A 224 17.36 -4.21 -34.11
N LYS A 225 16.02 -4.07 -34.11
CA LYS A 225 15.36 -2.78 -34.36
C LYS A 225 15.70 -1.70 -33.34
N ASP A 226 16.03 -2.07 -32.11
CA ASP A 226 16.42 -1.11 -31.07
C ASP A 226 17.77 -0.46 -31.36
N ILE A 227 18.62 -1.11 -32.17
CA ILE A 227 19.90 -0.54 -32.62
C ILE A 227 19.67 0.75 -33.43
N ASN A 228 18.56 0.82 -34.16
CA ASN A 228 18.22 1.98 -34.99
C ASN A 228 17.77 3.19 -34.16
N LYS A 229 17.40 2.98 -32.89
CA LYS A 229 17.01 4.05 -31.96
C LYS A 229 18.20 4.73 -31.28
N VAL A 230 19.39 4.15 -31.42
CA VAL A 230 20.62 4.61 -30.76
C VAL A 230 21.61 5.10 -31.83
N PRO A 231 22.30 6.23 -31.62
CA PRO A 231 23.33 6.66 -32.56
C PRO A 231 24.45 5.63 -32.65
N LEU A 232 24.70 5.15 -33.88
CA LEU A 232 25.81 4.28 -34.21
C LEU A 232 27.05 5.10 -34.59
N TYR A 233 28.21 4.65 -34.14
CA TYR A 233 29.49 5.30 -34.41
C TYR A 233 30.37 4.36 -35.22
N SER A 234 30.91 4.84 -36.34
CA SER A 234 31.75 4.03 -37.23
C SER A 234 33.21 3.95 -36.78
N SER A 235 33.65 4.86 -35.89
CA SER A 235 35.00 4.88 -35.34
C SER A 235 35.02 5.17 -33.84
N THR A 236 36.10 4.71 -33.18
CA THR A 236 36.35 4.97 -31.76
C THR A 236 36.47 6.47 -31.46
N GLU A 237 37.01 7.24 -32.40
CA GLU A 237 37.17 8.69 -32.26
C GLU A 237 35.84 9.43 -32.34
N GLN A 238 34.93 9.02 -33.24
CA GLN A 238 33.59 9.60 -33.32
C GLN A 238 32.82 9.37 -32.02
N TYR A 239 32.95 8.16 -31.46
CA TYR A 239 32.38 7.80 -30.16
C TYR A 239 32.97 8.63 -29.01
N ALA A 240 34.30 8.82 -28.98
CA ALA A 240 34.97 9.64 -27.97
C ALA A 240 34.50 11.12 -28.03
N ARG A 241 34.37 11.70 -29.23
CA ARG A 241 33.85 13.06 -29.39
C ARG A 241 32.40 13.19 -28.94
N ALA A 242 31.53 12.25 -29.32
CA ALA A 242 30.13 12.26 -28.92
C ALA A 242 29.98 12.17 -27.38
N ARG A 243 30.80 11.35 -26.73
CA ARG A 243 30.82 11.27 -25.26
C ARG A 243 31.39 12.53 -24.61
N GLY A 244 32.40 13.16 -25.20
CA GLY A 244 32.96 14.44 -24.72
C GLY A 244 32.02 15.64 -24.87
N GLN A 245 31.04 15.57 -25.78
CA GLN A 245 29.99 16.58 -25.93
C GLN A 245 28.85 16.46 -24.92
N GLN A 246 28.76 15.33 -24.20
CA GLN A 246 27.73 15.14 -23.18
C GLN A 246 28.04 16.01 -21.96
N ILE A 247 27.09 16.87 -21.62
CA ILE A 247 27.16 17.69 -20.40
C ILE A 247 26.84 16.76 -19.22
N LEU A 248 27.88 16.22 -18.60
CA LEU A 248 27.80 15.35 -17.41
C LEU A 248 28.00 16.15 -16.12
N THR A 249 27.55 17.41 -16.09
CA THR A 249 27.67 18.24 -14.89
C THR A 249 26.91 17.58 -13.75
N PRO A 250 27.58 17.15 -12.67
CA PRO A 250 26.90 16.66 -11.48
C PRO A 250 25.96 17.74 -10.96
N LEU A 251 24.86 17.32 -10.33
CA LEU A 251 23.96 18.24 -9.62
C LEU A 251 24.76 19.09 -8.64
N GLU A 252 24.41 20.37 -8.55
CA GLU A 252 24.97 21.22 -7.50
C GLU A 252 24.57 20.65 -6.13
N LYS A 253 25.43 20.84 -5.13
CA LYS A 253 25.17 20.36 -3.76
C LYS A 253 23.80 20.81 -3.25
N GLU A 254 23.44 22.08 -3.45
CA GLU A 254 22.15 22.62 -3.01
C GLU A 254 20.97 21.94 -3.73
N GLU A 255 21.07 21.75 -5.04
CA GLU A 255 20.05 21.04 -5.82
C GLU A 255 19.91 19.58 -5.36
N ALA A 256 21.03 18.90 -5.11
CA ALA A 256 21.03 17.52 -4.62
C ALA A 256 20.39 17.38 -3.24
N GLU A 257 20.69 18.31 -2.31
CA GLU A 257 20.07 18.35 -0.99
C GLU A 257 18.56 18.63 -1.08
N ASN A 258 18.14 19.51 -1.99
CA ASN A 258 16.73 19.78 -2.25
C ASN A 258 16.00 18.55 -2.80
N VAL A 259 16.61 17.83 -3.74
CA VAL A 259 16.05 16.57 -4.26
C VAL A 259 15.90 15.53 -3.14
N LEU A 260 16.93 15.34 -2.32
CA LEU A 260 16.88 14.39 -1.20
C LEU A 260 15.80 14.76 -0.17
N SER A 261 15.74 16.04 0.20
CA SER A 261 14.71 16.57 1.11
C SER A 261 13.29 16.35 0.56
N SER A 262 13.09 16.57 -0.74
CA SER A 262 11.80 16.34 -1.39
C SER A 262 11.40 14.85 -1.39
N GLN A 263 12.37 13.94 -1.62
CA GLN A 263 12.13 12.50 -1.57
C GLN A 263 11.80 12.04 -0.15
N ASP A 264 12.50 12.55 0.86
CA ASP A 264 12.23 12.25 2.27
C ASP A 264 10.84 12.74 2.69
N GLN A 265 10.42 13.92 2.23
CA GLN A 265 9.09 14.45 2.48
C GLN A 265 8.00 13.58 1.84
N GLN A 266 8.17 13.21 0.56
CA GLN A 266 7.25 12.31 -0.14
C GLN A 266 7.15 10.93 0.53
N TYR A 267 8.30 10.38 0.94
CA TYR A 267 8.36 9.11 1.65
C TYR A 267 7.60 9.20 2.98
N LYS A 268 7.85 10.24 3.78
CA LYS A 268 7.12 10.49 5.03
C LYS A 268 5.61 10.58 4.77
N GLN A 269 5.18 11.34 3.76
CA GLN A 269 3.76 11.47 3.39
C GLN A 269 3.13 10.12 3.05
N ARG A 270 3.82 9.28 2.28
CA ARG A 270 3.35 7.93 1.94
C ARG A 270 3.19 7.06 3.19
N ILE A 271 4.20 7.03 4.06
CA ILE A 271 4.13 6.25 5.32
C ILE A 271 2.97 6.72 6.20
N MET A 272 2.76 8.03 6.29
CA MET A 272 1.67 8.64 7.05
C MET A 272 0.29 8.25 6.49
N GLN A 273 0.15 8.25 5.17
CA GLN A 273 -1.08 7.79 4.51
C GLN A 273 -1.34 6.30 4.76
N ASN A 274 -0.30 5.47 4.70
CA ASN A 274 -0.41 4.04 4.93
C ASN A 274 -0.80 3.73 6.39
N GLU A 275 -0.22 4.45 7.35
CA GLU A 275 -0.60 4.35 8.76
C GLU A 275 -2.08 4.69 8.97
N TYR A 276 -2.57 5.78 8.36
CA TYR A 276 -3.97 6.16 8.42
C TYR A 276 -4.89 5.07 7.83
N ASN A 277 -4.54 4.55 6.66
CA ASN A 277 -5.29 3.47 6.01
C ASN A 277 -5.31 2.19 6.89
N ALA A 278 -4.20 1.86 7.55
CA ALA A 278 -4.13 0.72 8.45
C ALA A 278 -5.00 0.90 9.71
N ASN A 279 -5.01 2.11 10.28
CA ASN A 279 -5.89 2.45 11.41
C ASN A 279 -7.36 2.37 10.99
N LEU A 280 -7.69 2.86 9.79
CA LEU A 280 -9.03 2.79 9.24
C LEU A 280 -9.50 1.33 9.08
N ARG A 281 -8.65 0.47 8.51
CA ARG A 281 -8.90 -0.97 8.40
C ARG A 281 -9.12 -1.61 9.77
N THR A 282 -8.31 -1.25 10.76
CA THR A 282 -8.47 -1.73 12.15
C THR A 282 -9.85 -1.39 12.70
N LEU A 283 -10.30 -0.14 12.52
CA LEU A 283 -11.64 0.30 12.96
C LEU A 283 -12.77 -0.44 12.25
N GLU A 284 -12.64 -0.70 10.94
CA GLU A 284 -13.61 -1.52 10.21
C GLU A 284 -13.67 -2.95 10.76
N TYR A 285 -12.51 -3.56 11.02
CA TYR A 285 -12.42 -4.90 11.60
C TYR A 285 -13.02 -4.94 13.01
N GLU A 286 -12.86 -3.90 13.83
CA GLU A 286 -13.52 -3.81 15.13
C GLU A 286 -15.05 -3.80 15.00
N GLN A 287 -15.60 -3.06 14.02
CA GLN A 287 -17.04 -3.03 13.76
C GLN A 287 -17.54 -4.40 13.27
N LYS A 288 -16.84 -5.00 12.32
CA LYS A 288 -17.16 -6.32 11.76
C LYS A 288 -17.06 -7.41 12.81
N ASN A 289 -16.07 -7.36 13.69
CA ASN A 289 -15.94 -8.28 14.81
C ASN A 289 -17.14 -8.20 15.76
N LYS A 290 -17.69 -7.00 16.01
CA LYS A 290 -18.96 -6.86 16.77
C LYS A 290 -20.12 -7.56 16.06
N THR A 291 -20.22 -7.44 14.73
CA THR A 291 -21.24 -8.13 13.93
C THR A 291 -21.09 -9.65 13.97
N VAL A 292 -19.86 -10.16 13.86
CA VAL A 292 -19.54 -11.58 13.99
C VAL A 292 -19.96 -12.10 15.36
N LEU A 293 -19.57 -11.41 16.44
CA LEU A 293 -19.95 -11.77 17.80
C LEU A 293 -21.48 -11.72 18.02
N SER A 294 -22.19 -10.74 17.44
CA SER A 294 -23.65 -10.70 17.52
C SER A 294 -24.31 -11.85 16.74
N SER A 295 -23.73 -12.26 15.63
CA SER A 295 -24.24 -13.40 14.84
C SER A 295 -24.14 -14.69 15.65
N PHE A 296 -23.03 -14.90 16.39
CA PHE A 296 -22.92 -16.03 17.31
C PHE A 296 -23.95 -16.01 18.44
N LEU A 297 -24.36 -14.82 18.92
CA LEU A 297 -25.43 -14.71 19.92
C LEU A 297 -26.81 -15.06 19.36
N GLN A 298 -27.06 -14.77 18.07
CA GLN A 298 -28.34 -15.08 17.41
C GLN A 298 -28.51 -16.57 17.12
N LEU A 299 -27.42 -17.33 16.96
CA LEU A 299 -27.47 -18.78 16.68
C LEU A 299 -28.10 -19.63 17.81
N LYS A 300 -28.34 -19.05 18.99
CA LYS A 300 -28.99 -19.73 20.13
C LYS A 300 -30.52 -19.52 20.19
N ASN A 301 -31.07 -18.60 19.38
CA ASN A 301 -32.51 -18.31 19.34
C ASN A 301 -33.21 -19.01 18.18
#